data_AF-A0A6M1T8N9-F1
#
_entry.id   AF-A0A6M1T8N9-F1
#
_cell.length_a   1.000
_cell.length_b   1.000
_cell.length_c   1.000
_cell.angle_alpha   90.00
_cell.angle_beta   90.00
_cell.angle_gamma   90.00
#
_symmetry.space_group_name_H-M   'P 1'
#
loop_
_entity.id
_entity.type
_entity.pdbx_description
1 polymer ?
#
loop_
_entity_poly.entity_id
_entity_poly.type
_entity_poly.pdbx_seq_one_letter_code
_entity_poly.pdbx_strand_id
1 'polypeptide(L)'
;MRFFALLFILAFLAASCSDGGLGYNDPLYDMKSSVNPQGEGEVNPPFGTYVEGKTITIEAVDIQPADTMQFLNWTGDTTATDNPLTFEISRDMNLVANYGVPDYIFRLLVADGVNPRMDLVFGMEEGATDGFDEGVDRELPPSPPDNGFDARLSIPSYGLAEDYRSFDKDSLGWQLDMQSELANDVTLKWDYSDKTYFNRIRLTDSPNESTFTVDMKTNSFYTVTEDTKTTLYIIGIR
;
A
#
# COMPACT_ATOMS: atom_id res chain seq x y z
N MET A 1 -39.08 -11.62 -46.65
CA MET A 1 -38.45 -12.46 -47.70
C MET A 1 -38.09 -11.59 -48.90
N ARG A 2 -36.81 -11.26 -49.07
CA ARG A 2 -36.25 -10.79 -50.35
C ARG A 2 -34.89 -11.44 -50.52
N PHE A 3 -34.85 -12.39 -51.47
CA PHE A 3 -33.64 -13.03 -51.97
C PHE A 3 -32.85 -12.03 -52.80
N PHE A 4 -31.57 -11.86 -52.49
CA PHE A 4 -30.59 -11.31 -53.41
C PHE A 4 -29.38 -12.24 -53.40
N ALA A 5 -29.21 -12.96 -54.50
CA ALA A 5 -28.02 -13.73 -54.79
C ALA A 5 -26.91 -12.77 -55.22
N LEU A 6 -25.80 -12.73 -54.49
CA LEU A 6 -24.55 -12.14 -54.97
C LEU A 6 -23.46 -13.21 -54.96
N LEU A 7 -23.07 -13.56 -56.17
CA LEU A 7 -21.92 -14.37 -56.53
C LEU A 7 -20.64 -13.61 -56.13
N PHE A 8 -19.84 -14.13 -55.20
CA PHE A 8 -18.51 -13.61 -54.89
C PHE A 8 -17.44 -14.61 -55.33
N ILE A 9 -16.53 -14.10 -56.15
CA ILE A 9 -15.45 -14.80 -56.84
C ILE A 9 -14.37 -15.18 -55.82
N LEU A 10 -13.99 -16.46 -55.86
CA LEU A 10 -12.90 -17.05 -55.08
C LEU A 10 -11.55 -16.55 -55.62
N ALA A 11 -10.89 -15.66 -54.88
CA ALA A 11 -9.49 -15.29 -55.11
C ALA A 11 -8.61 -15.99 -54.07
N PHE A 12 -7.93 -17.06 -54.51
CA PHE A 12 -6.90 -17.76 -53.74
C PHE A 12 -5.64 -16.88 -53.69
N LEU A 13 -5.39 -16.21 -52.56
CA LEU A 13 -4.05 -15.74 -52.20
C LEU A 13 -3.44 -16.78 -51.26
N ALA A 14 -2.45 -17.52 -51.75
CA ALA A 14 -1.58 -18.32 -50.90
C ALA A 14 -0.64 -17.37 -50.14
N ALA A 15 -1.02 -17.00 -48.92
CA ALA A 15 -0.07 -16.46 -47.96
C ALA A 15 0.81 -17.61 -47.48
N SER A 16 2.07 -17.61 -47.90
CA SER A 16 3.12 -18.46 -47.33
C SER A 16 3.33 -18.01 -45.88
N CYS A 17 2.76 -18.75 -44.95
CA CYS A 17 3.03 -18.58 -43.52
C CYS A 17 4.36 -19.28 -43.24
N SER A 18 5.41 -18.54 -42.87
CA SER A 18 6.59 -19.14 -42.24
C SER A 18 6.22 -19.49 -40.80
N ASP A 19 5.60 -20.64 -40.62
CA ASP A 19 5.29 -21.17 -39.30
C ASP A 19 6.60 -21.68 -38.70
N GLY A 20 7.07 -21.00 -37.64
CA GLY A 20 8.13 -21.51 -36.78
C GLY A 20 7.56 -22.75 -36.08
N GLY A 21 7.75 -23.90 -36.72
CA GLY A 21 6.99 -25.12 -36.46
C GLY A 21 6.98 -25.53 -35.00
N LEU A 22 5.78 -25.46 -34.41
CA LEU A 22 5.41 -26.27 -33.24
C LEU A 22 5.16 -27.70 -33.75
N GLY A 23 5.85 -28.68 -33.17
CA GLY A 23 5.67 -30.07 -33.52
C GLY A 23 4.35 -30.59 -32.95
N TYR A 24 3.63 -31.40 -33.73
CA TYR A 24 2.39 -32.08 -33.26
C TYR A 24 2.61 -33.04 -32.06
N ASN A 25 3.84 -33.18 -31.57
CA ASN A 25 4.26 -34.04 -30.45
C ASN A 25 4.89 -33.27 -29.29
N ASP A 26 4.85 -31.95 -29.30
CA ASP A 26 5.46 -31.18 -28.21
C ASP A 26 4.64 -31.40 -26.92
N PRO A 27 5.28 -31.65 -25.76
CA PRO A 27 4.56 -31.84 -24.51
C PRO A 27 3.67 -30.64 -24.20
N LEU A 28 2.47 -30.92 -23.72
CA LEU A 28 1.52 -29.94 -23.23
C LEU A 28 1.50 -29.97 -21.71
N TYR A 29 1.44 -28.78 -21.11
CA TYR A 29 1.37 -28.61 -19.67
C TYR A 29 0.24 -27.65 -19.29
N ASP A 30 -0.40 -27.95 -18.16
CA ASP A 30 -1.46 -27.11 -17.61
C ASP A 30 -0.87 -26.03 -16.71
N MET A 31 -1.33 -24.79 -16.90
CA MET A 31 -1.14 -23.70 -15.96
C MET A 31 -2.48 -23.40 -15.30
N LYS A 32 -2.46 -23.29 -13.97
CA LYS A 32 -3.60 -22.86 -13.16
C LYS A 32 -3.12 -21.80 -12.16
N SER A 33 -4.02 -20.87 -11.86
CA SER A 33 -3.81 -19.88 -10.82
C SER A 33 -4.98 -19.85 -9.83
N SER A 34 -4.68 -19.43 -8.61
CA SER A 34 -5.68 -19.13 -7.59
C SER A 34 -5.37 -17.78 -6.92
N VAL A 35 -6.33 -17.29 -6.15
CA VAL A 35 -6.24 -16.01 -5.44
C VAL A 35 -6.34 -16.28 -3.94
N ASN A 36 -5.52 -15.61 -3.14
CA ASN A 36 -5.48 -15.71 -1.69
C ASN A 36 -5.41 -14.31 -1.05
N PRO A 37 -6.38 -13.88 -0.23
CA PRO A 37 -7.63 -14.57 0.09
C PRO A 37 -8.56 -14.74 -1.12
N GLN A 38 -9.44 -15.74 -1.09
CA GLN A 38 -10.34 -16.00 -2.22
C GLN A 38 -11.34 -14.85 -2.40
N GLY A 39 -11.46 -14.33 -3.63
CA GLY A 39 -12.43 -13.28 -3.97
C GLY A 39 -11.89 -11.86 -3.83
N GLU A 40 -10.63 -11.70 -3.48
CA GLU A 40 -9.96 -10.41 -3.28
C GLU A 40 -9.29 -9.85 -4.55
N GLY A 41 -9.27 -10.64 -5.61
CA GLY A 41 -8.60 -10.32 -6.86
C GLY A 41 -8.97 -11.32 -7.94
N GLU A 42 -8.46 -11.07 -9.15
CA GLU A 42 -8.54 -11.98 -10.27
C GLU A 42 -7.14 -12.25 -10.86
N VAL A 43 -7.01 -13.30 -11.66
CA VAL A 43 -5.80 -13.58 -12.43
C VAL A 43 -6.18 -13.80 -13.89
N ASN A 44 -5.45 -13.17 -14.80
CA ASN A 44 -5.69 -13.25 -16.23
C ASN A 44 -4.41 -13.61 -17.02
N PRO A 45 -4.40 -14.69 -17.83
CA PRO A 45 -5.39 -15.76 -17.85
C PRO A 45 -5.37 -16.58 -16.54
N PRO A 46 -6.52 -17.03 -16.02
CA PRO A 46 -6.58 -17.79 -14.77
C PRO A 46 -6.10 -19.24 -14.93
N PHE A 47 -6.20 -19.79 -16.12
CA PHE A 47 -5.76 -21.15 -16.47
C PHE A 47 -5.50 -21.26 -17.97
N GLY A 48 -4.78 -22.30 -18.38
CA GLY A 48 -4.60 -22.66 -19.79
C GLY A 48 -3.74 -23.90 -19.96
N THR A 49 -3.72 -24.45 -21.17
CA THR A 49 -2.81 -25.54 -21.55
C THR A 49 -1.88 -25.04 -22.63
N TYR A 50 -0.58 -25.21 -22.43
CA TYR A 50 0.45 -24.61 -23.26
C TYR A 50 1.52 -25.62 -23.65
N VAL A 51 2.14 -25.39 -24.80
CA VAL A 51 3.30 -26.16 -25.26
C VAL A 51 4.49 -25.85 -24.35
N GLU A 52 5.29 -26.86 -24.03
CA GLU A 52 6.58 -26.70 -23.37
C GLU A 52 7.45 -25.65 -24.07
N GLY A 53 8.20 -24.86 -23.30
CA GLY A 53 9.04 -23.78 -23.81
C GLY A 53 8.28 -22.51 -24.18
N LYS A 54 6.93 -22.52 -24.14
CA LYS A 54 6.15 -21.31 -24.40
C LYS A 54 6.29 -20.32 -23.25
N THR A 55 6.69 -19.10 -23.57
CA THR A 55 6.61 -17.96 -22.65
C THR A 55 5.17 -17.46 -22.58
N ILE A 56 4.65 -17.31 -21.35
CA ILE A 56 3.34 -16.73 -21.09
C ILE A 56 3.47 -15.55 -20.12
N THR A 57 2.51 -14.64 -20.20
CA THR A 57 2.35 -13.54 -19.25
C THR A 57 0.99 -13.70 -18.57
N ILE A 58 1.00 -13.62 -17.24
CA ILE A 58 -0.21 -13.56 -16.42
C ILE A 58 -0.22 -12.26 -15.62
N GLU A 59 -1.40 -11.76 -15.33
CA GLU A 59 -1.62 -10.53 -14.58
C GLU A 59 -2.54 -10.80 -13.40
N ALA A 60 -2.13 -10.37 -12.21
CA ALA A 60 -3.01 -10.27 -11.05
C ALA A 60 -3.76 -8.94 -11.17
N VAL A 61 -5.08 -9.02 -11.22
CA VAL A 61 -5.96 -7.86 -11.40
C VAL A 61 -6.59 -7.49 -10.06
N ASP A 62 -6.24 -6.31 -9.56
CA ASP A 62 -6.91 -5.68 -8.42
C ASP A 62 -8.39 -5.43 -8.79
N ILE A 63 -9.32 -6.05 -8.06
CA ILE A 63 -10.77 -5.84 -8.22
C ILE A 63 -11.36 -4.97 -7.10
N GLN A 64 -10.60 -4.79 -6.02
CA GLN A 64 -10.93 -3.90 -4.92
C GLN A 64 -10.25 -2.54 -5.12
N PRO A 65 -10.70 -1.49 -4.43
CA PRO A 65 -9.96 -0.25 -4.32
C PRO A 65 -8.51 -0.49 -3.85
N ALA A 66 -7.57 0.23 -4.47
CA ALA A 66 -6.12 0.13 -4.23
C ALA A 66 -5.72 0.30 -2.75
N ASP A 67 -6.59 0.87 -1.93
CA ASP A 67 -6.40 1.09 -0.50
C ASP A 67 -6.90 -0.04 0.40
N THR A 68 -7.58 -1.03 -0.14
CA THR A 68 -8.13 -2.14 0.66
C THR A 68 -7.47 -3.46 0.44
N MET A 69 -7.08 -3.74 -0.80
CA MET A 69 -6.62 -5.06 -1.17
C MET A 69 -5.90 -4.93 -2.49
N GLN A 70 -4.60 -5.20 -2.48
CA GLN A 70 -3.77 -5.13 -3.67
C GLN A 70 -2.99 -6.42 -3.81
N PHE A 71 -2.65 -6.74 -5.05
CA PHE A 71 -1.67 -7.77 -5.31
C PHE A 71 -0.35 -7.44 -4.61
N LEU A 72 0.13 -8.36 -3.77
CA LEU A 72 1.40 -8.26 -3.08
C LEU A 72 2.48 -9.06 -3.82
N ASN A 73 2.23 -10.35 -4.04
CA ASN A 73 3.20 -11.26 -4.64
C ASN A 73 2.57 -12.57 -5.15
N TRP A 74 3.27 -13.22 -6.06
CA TRP A 74 3.02 -14.59 -6.50
C TRP A 74 3.70 -15.59 -5.56
N THR A 75 3.03 -16.71 -5.27
CA THR A 75 3.58 -17.93 -4.66
C THR A 75 3.14 -19.18 -5.42
N GLY A 76 3.49 -20.38 -4.92
CA GLY A 76 3.21 -21.67 -5.55
C GLY A 76 4.47 -22.22 -6.22
N ASP A 77 4.40 -22.46 -7.53
CA ASP A 77 5.54 -22.94 -8.32
C ASP A 77 6.62 -21.87 -8.58
N THR A 78 6.32 -20.60 -8.34
CA THR A 78 7.28 -19.49 -8.38
C THR A 78 7.05 -18.53 -7.21
N THR A 79 8.02 -17.66 -6.94
CA THR A 79 7.86 -16.52 -6.03
C THR A 79 8.37 -15.27 -6.73
N ALA A 80 7.49 -14.29 -6.89
CA ALA A 80 7.78 -13.05 -7.62
C ALA A 80 6.88 -11.92 -7.14
N THR A 81 7.37 -10.69 -7.20
CA THR A 81 6.58 -9.48 -6.91
C THR A 81 6.18 -8.74 -8.19
N ASP A 82 6.74 -9.13 -9.33
CA ASP A 82 6.43 -8.50 -10.62
C ASP A 82 5.00 -8.82 -11.04
N ASN A 83 4.27 -7.79 -11.47
CA ASN A 83 2.94 -7.88 -12.05
C ASN A 83 2.80 -6.87 -13.20
N PRO A 84 2.52 -7.30 -14.44
CA PRO A 84 2.33 -8.68 -14.89
C PRO A 84 3.57 -9.57 -14.75
N LEU A 85 3.37 -10.87 -14.49
CA LEU A 85 4.41 -11.88 -14.39
C LEU A 85 4.59 -12.63 -15.71
N THR A 86 5.84 -12.70 -16.20
CA THR A 86 6.19 -13.44 -17.42
C THR A 86 7.14 -14.59 -17.11
N PHE A 87 6.84 -15.79 -17.60
CA PHE A 87 7.64 -17.00 -17.37
C PHE A 87 7.46 -18.05 -18.48
N GLU A 88 8.36 -19.04 -18.50
CA GLU A 88 8.34 -20.15 -19.46
C GLU A 88 7.64 -21.39 -18.88
N ILE A 89 6.78 -22.02 -19.68
CA ILE A 89 6.12 -23.28 -19.34
C ILE A 89 7.09 -24.45 -19.53
N SER A 90 7.45 -25.13 -18.45
CA SER A 90 8.35 -26.31 -18.47
C SER A 90 7.74 -27.57 -17.83
N ARG A 91 6.60 -27.41 -17.15
CA ARG A 91 5.83 -28.46 -16.49
C ARG A 91 4.43 -27.91 -16.18
N ASP A 92 3.59 -28.74 -15.55
CA ASP A 92 2.36 -28.24 -14.93
C ASP A 92 2.69 -27.19 -13.85
N MET A 93 2.00 -26.05 -13.90
CA MET A 93 2.25 -24.88 -13.06
C MET A 93 1.01 -24.52 -12.25
N ASN A 94 1.20 -24.30 -10.95
CA ASN A 94 0.20 -23.79 -10.02
C ASN A 94 0.73 -22.53 -9.34
N LEU A 95 0.10 -21.40 -9.63
CA LEU A 95 0.46 -20.10 -9.07
C LEU A 95 -0.64 -19.57 -8.15
N VAL A 96 -0.24 -18.83 -7.13
CA VAL A 96 -1.17 -18.18 -6.19
C VAL A 96 -0.86 -16.68 -6.22
N ALA A 97 -1.84 -15.87 -6.61
CA ALA A 97 -1.77 -14.43 -6.43
C ALA A 97 -2.17 -14.11 -4.98
N ASN A 98 -1.24 -13.58 -4.20
CA ASN A 98 -1.51 -13.17 -2.83
C ASN A 98 -1.86 -11.69 -2.83
N TYR A 99 -2.99 -11.39 -2.22
CA TYR A 99 -3.49 -10.05 -2.01
C TYR A 99 -3.46 -9.75 -0.52
N GLY A 100 -3.24 -8.48 -0.20
CA GLY A 100 -3.32 -7.98 1.17
C GLY A 100 -3.46 -6.48 1.15
N VAL A 101 -3.65 -5.91 2.34
CA VAL A 101 -3.55 -4.46 2.49
C VAL A 101 -2.08 -4.10 2.47
N PRO A 102 -1.59 -3.25 1.55
CA PRO A 102 -0.21 -2.79 1.62
C PRO A 102 0.00 -1.96 2.89
N ASP A 103 1.19 -2.03 3.48
CA ASP A 103 1.52 -1.22 4.64
C ASP A 103 1.42 0.27 4.30
N TYR A 104 0.64 1.00 5.09
CA TYR A 104 0.42 2.43 4.90
C TYR A 104 1.20 3.21 5.92
N ILE A 105 2.45 3.50 5.58
CA ILE A 105 3.42 4.13 6.47
C ILE A 105 3.56 5.63 6.15
N PHE A 106 3.39 6.46 7.17
CA PHE A 106 3.58 7.91 7.12
C PHE A 106 4.78 8.32 7.97
N ARG A 107 5.64 9.16 7.39
CA ARG A 107 6.77 9.75 8.12
C ARG A 107 6.44 11.19 8.47
N LEU A 108 6.60 11.52 9.74
CA LEU A 108 6.46 12.87 10.27
C LEU A 108 7.82 13.32 10.82
N LEU A 109 8.37 14.35 10.21
CA LEU A 109 9.59 15.00 10.67
C LEU A 109 9.21 16.12 11.64
N VAL A 110 9.75 16.07 12.85
CA VAL A 110 9.54 17.09 13.88
C VAL A 110 10.87 17.77 14.18
N ALA A 111 10.94 19.10 14.08
CA ALA A 111 12.17 19.84 14.32
C ALA A 111 11.89 21.19 14.98
N ASP A 112 12.66 21.54 16.01
CA ASP A 112 12.60 22.85 16.67
C ASP A 112 13.67 23.84 16.15
N GLY A 113 14.48 23.42 15.17
CA GLY A 113 15.54 24.22 14.57
C GLY A 113 16.81 24.37 15.41
N VAL A 114 16.86 23.81 16.63
CA VAL A 114 18.00 23.87 17.55
C VAL A 114 18.57 22.48 17.82
N ASN A 115 17.71 21.53 18.12
CA ASN A 115 18.04 20.15 18.45
C ASN A 115 17.99 19.25 17.19
N PRO A 116 18.59 18.04 17.24
CA PRO A 116 18.40 17.06 16.19
C PRO A 116 16.91 16.78 16.01
N ARG A 117 16.45 16.82 14.75
CA ARG A 117 15.06 16.48 14.40
C ARG A 117 14.73 15.05 14.83
N MET A 118 13.45 14.82 15.11
CA MET A 118 12.90 13.49 15.37
C MET A 118 12.08 13.04 14.17
N ASP A 119 12.25 11.76 13.82
CA ASP A 119 11.51 11.11 12.74
C ASP A 119 10.51 10.16 13.40
N LEU A 120 9.24 10.55 13.38
CA LEU A 120 8.13 9.73 13.86
C LEU A 120 7.47 9.01 12.69
N VAL A 121 6.98 7.82 12.95
CA VAL A 121 6.29 6.99 11.97
C VAL A 121 4.91 6.64 12.50
N PHE A 122 3.89 6.87 11.71
CA PHE A 122 2.56 6.40 12.04
C PHE A 122 1.96 5.74 10.81
N GLY A 123 1.01 4.83 10.99
CA GLY A 123 0.48 4.14 9.85
C GLY A 123 -0.44 3.00 10.18
N MET A 124 -0.58 2.10 9.24
CA MET A 124 -1.34 0.87 9.40
C MET A 124 -0.51 -0.31 8.97
N GLU A 125 -0.62 -1.38 9.73
CA GLU A 125 0.08 -2.65 9.53
C GLU A 125 -0.87 -3.80 9.87
N GLU A 126 -0.74 -4.93 9.18
CA GLU A 126 -1.56 -6.10 9.44
C GLU A 126 -1.26 -6.65 10.85
N GLY A 127 -2.32 -6.83 11.66
CA GLY A 127 -2.19 -7.35 13.03
C GLY A 127 -1.92 -6.30 14.11
N ALA A 128 -1.75 -5.02 13.74
CA ALA A 128 -1.67 -3.92 14.70
C ALA A 128 -3.01 -3.65 15.43
N THR A 129 -2.96 -2.91 16.54
CA THR A 129 -4.12 -2.57 17.38
C THR A 129 -4.14 -1.06 17.74
N ASP A 130 -5.11 -0.64 18.55
CA ASP A 130 -5.10 0.71 19.13
C ASP A 130 -4.19 0.80 20.38
N GLY A 131 -3.65 -0.35 20.82
CA GLY A 131 -2.77 -0.46 21.98
C GLY A 131 -1.30 -0.34 21.61
N PHE A 132 -0.44 -0.85 22.49
CA PHE A 132 0.97 -1.08 22.20
C PHE A 132 1.13 -2.52 21.71
N ASP A 133 1.77 -2.69 20.55
CA ASP A 133 2.00 -3.98 19.92
C ASP A 133 3.50 -4.30 19.84
N GLU A 134 3.93 -5.30 20.61
CA GLU A 134 5.34 -5.71 20.67
C GLU A 134 5.83 -6.24 19.32
N GLY A 135 6.86 -5.61 18.76
CA GLY A 135 7.45 -5.98 17.47
C GLY A 135 6.83 -5.27 16.26
N VAL A 136 5.73 -4.54 16.47
CA VAL A 136 5.10 -3.65 15.48
C VAL A 136 5.38 -2.20 15.83
N ASP A 137 5.06 -1.80 17.07
CA ASP A 137 5.35 -0.45 17.56
C ASP A 137 6.79 -0.32 18.06
N ARG A 138 7.28 0.92 18.06
CA ARG A 138 8.60 1.25 18.62
C ARG A 138 8.50 2.29 19.72
N GLU A 139 8.71 1.86 20.96
CA GLU A 139 8.72 2.77 22.11
C GLU A 139 9.95 3.70 22.09
N LEU A 140 9.74 4.94 22.51
CA LEU A 140 10.81 5.89 22.82
C LEU A 140 11.25 5.73 24.28
N PRO A 141 12.50 6.10 24.60
CA PRO A 141 12.87 6.26 26.01
C PRO A 141 11.99 7.32 26.70
N PRO A 142 11.98 7.33 28.05
CA PRO A 142 11.29 8.36 28.81
C PRO A 142 11.69 9.77 28.36
N SER A 143 10.73 10.70 28.32
CA SER A 143 11.00 12.09 27.94
C SER A 143 12.14 12.69 28.79
N PRO A 144 13.00 13.54 28.20
CA PRO A 144 14.01 14.27 28.95
C PRO A 144 13.40 15.08 30.12
N PRO A 145 14.00 15.06 31.32
CA PRO A 145 13.47 15.76 32.51
C PRO A 145 13.41 17.29 32.38
N ASP A 146 14.32 17.89 31.60
CA ASP A 146 14.53 19.35 31.53
C ASP A 146 13.72 20.00 30.39
N ASN A 147 12.57 19.43 30.03
CA ASN A 147 11.77 19.78 28.83
C ASN A 147 12.61 20.04 27.55
N GLY A 148 13.73 19.32 27.41
CA GLY A 148 14.48 19.28 26.17
C GLY A 148 13.59 18.82 25.02
N PHE A 149 14.05 19.05 23.78
CA PHE A 149 13.27 18.72 22.59
C PHE A 149 12.89 17.23 22.57
N ASP A 150 11.59 16.97 22.52
CA ASP A 150 10.99 15.64 22.48
C ASP A 150 9.68 15.70 21.72
N ALA A 151 9.43 14.67 20.92
CA ALA A 151 8.20 14.49 20.16
C ALA A 151 7.87 12.99 20.13
N ARG A 152 6.61 12.64 20.35
CA ARG A 152 6.17 11.24 20.47
C ARG A 152 4.73 11.07 20.02
N LEU A 153 4.45 9.89 19.49
CA LEU A 153 3.09 9.40 19.29
C LEU A 153 2.63 8.77 20.61
N SER A 154 1.50 9.21 21.14
CA SER A 154 1.10 8.87 22.50
C SER A 154 -0.12 7.98 22.52
N ILE A 155 -0.02 6.93 23.32
CA ILE A 155 -1.13 6.06 23.72
C ILE A 155 -1.11 5.91 25.24
N PRO A 156 -2.17 5.36 25.86
CA PRO A 156 -2.18 5.19 27.31
C PRO A 156 -0.94 4.43 27.81
N SER A 157 -0.11 5.13 28.60
CA SER A 157 1.13 4.64 29.23
C SER A 157 2.38 4.54 28.34
N TYR A 158 2.32 4.88 27.04
CA TYR A 158 3.49 4.80 26.15
C TYR A 158 3.70 6.07 25.33
N GLY A 159 4.97 6.38 25.07
CA GLY A 159 5.40 7.34 24.07
C GLY A 159 6.19 6.62 22.99
N LEU A 160 5.72 6.69 21.76
CA LEU A 160 6.17 5.88 20.65
C LEU A 160 6.86 6.74 19.59
N ALA A 161 7.88 6.17 18.97
CA ALA A 161 8.45 6.70 17.73
C ALA A 161 7.75 6.13 16.49
N GLU A 162 7.23 4.90 16.61
CA GLU A 162 6.45 4.24 15.57
C GLU A 162 5.15 3.70 16.20
N ASP A 163 4.00 4.04 15.63
CA ASP A 163 2.66 3.66 16.10
C ASP A 163 1.76 3.25 14.92
N TYR A 164 1.43 1.96 14.83
CA TYR A 164 0.63 1.40 13.75
C TYR A 164 -0.77 1.01 14.23
N ARG A 165 -1.77 1.18 13.36
CA ARG A 165 -3.17 0.86 13.65
C ARG A 165 -3.70 -0.23 12.71
N SER A 166 -4.73 -0.93 13.17
CA SER A 166 -5.48 -1.90 12.36
C SER A 166 -6.22 -1.23 11.18
N PHE A 167 -6.44 -2.01 10.12
CA PHE A 167 -7.22 -1.64 8.92
C PHE A 167 -8.74 -1.75 9.10
N ASP A 168 -9.24 -2.08 10.30
CA ASP A 168 -10.65 -2.40 10.56
C ASP A 168 -11.54 -1.19 10.85
N LYS A 169 -11.02 0.04 10.73
CA LYS A 169 -11.72 1.28 11.10
C LYS A 169 -11.71 2.31 9.97
N ASP A 170 -12.88 2.91 9.75
CA ASP A 170 -13.06 4.02 8.81
C ASP A 170 -12.45 5.35 9.31
N SER A 171 -12.14 5.44 10.61
CA SER A 171 -11.52 6.60 11.22
C SER A 171 -10.42 6.16 12.18
N LEU A 172 -9.22 6.67 11.96
CA LEU A 172 -8.04 6.40 12.76
C LEU A 172 -7.45 7.71 13.29
N GLY A 173 -6.84 7.65 14.47
CA GLY A 173 -6.30 8.81 15.15
C GLY A 173 -5.01 8.51 15.88
N TRP A 174 -4.07 9.46 15.81
CA TRP A 174 -2.82 9.44 16.54
C TRP A 174 -2.69 10.72 17.36
N GLN A 175 -2.38 10.59 18.64
CA GLN A 175 -2.02 11.74 19.47
C GLN A 175 -0.53 12.03 19.29
N LEU A 176 -0.19 13.27 19.03
CA LEU A 176 1.18 13.77 18.88
C LEU A 176 1.47 14.72 20.04
N ASP A 177 2.34 14.32 20.95
CA ASP A 177 2.83 15.17 22.03
C ASP A 177 4.23 15.69 21.69
N MET A 178 4.42 17.00 21.85
CA MET A 178 5.67 17.69 21.57
C MET A 178 6.03 18.62 22.71
N GLN A 179 7.34 18.78 22.92
CA GLN A 179 7.88 19.79 23.83
C GLN A 179 9.19 20.36 23.27
N SER A 180 9.41 21.65 23.48
CA SER A 180 10.70 22.31 23.27
C SER A 180 10.83 23.49 24.23
N GLU A 181 11.86 23.48 25.07
CA GLU A 181 12.15 24.60 25.99
C GLU A 181 13.08 25.66 25.39
N LEU A 182 13.92 25.28 24.42
CA LEU A 182 14.96 26.16 23.86
C LEU A 182 14.56 26.85 22.56
N ALA A 183 13.47 26.42 21.94
CA ALA A 183 12.96 27.00 20.71
C ALA A 183 11.58 27.60 20.93
N ASN A 184 11.29 28.67 20.20
CA ASN A 184 9.96 29.28 20.20
C ASN A 184 9.00 28.54 19.26
N ASP A 185 9.53 27.83 18.26
CA ASP A 185 8.73 27.22 17.20
C ASP A 185 9.13 25.76 16.97
N VAL A 186 8.13 24.89 16.75
CA VAL A 186 8.32 23.50 16.34
C VAL A 186 7.70 23.29 14.97
N THR A 187 8.50 22.86 14.00
CA THR A 187 8.08 22.59 12.63
C THR A 187 7.84 21.10 12.41
N LEU A 188 6.65 20.80 11.90
CA LEU A 188 6.22 19.50 11.42
C LEU A 188 6.32 19.47 9.89
N LYS A 189 6.85 18.37 9.33
CA LYS A 189 6.85 18.12 7.88
C LYS A 189 6.45 16.69 7.57
N TRP A 190 5.68 16.51 6.51
CA TRP A 190 5.21 15.21 6.04
C TRP A 190 5.10 15.20 4.51
N ASP A 191 4.97 14.02 3.93
CA ASP A 191 4.67 13.81 2.51
C ASP A 191 3.51 12.84 2.37
N TYR A 192 2.47 13.28 1.66
CA TYR A 192 1.26 12.50 1.36
C TYR A 192 1.11 12.23 -0.15
N SER A 193 2.06 12.66 -0.98
CA SER A 193 1.90 12.71 -2.44
C SER A 193 1.67 11.34 -3.09
N ASP A 194 2.19 10.28 -2.49
CA ASP A 194 2.08 8.88 -2.92
C ASP A 194 1.09 8.06 -2.07
N LYS A 195 0.30 8.72 -1.22
CA LYS A 195 -0.61 8.07 -0.27
C LYS A 195 -2.06 8.27 -0.69
N THR A 196 -2.83 7.18 -0.68
CA THR A 196 -4.22 7.19 -1.19
C THR A 196 -5.24 6.62 -0.22
N TYR A 197 -4.80 6.01 0.89
CA TYR A 197 -5.71 5.31 1.81
C TYR A 197 -6.77 6.21 2.44
N PHE A 198 -6.37 7.36 2.99
CA PHE A 198 -7.32 8.27 3.60
C PHE A 198 -7.91 9.22 2.55
N ASN A 199 -9.24 9.20 2.44
CA ASN A 199 -9.96 10.21 1.67
C ASN A 199 -9.71 11.61 2.24
N ARG A 200 -9.60 11.71 3.57
CA ARG A 200 -9.21 12.92 4.30
C ARG A 200 -8.24 12.59 5.42
N ILE A 201 -7.13 13.31 5.51
CA ILE A 201 -6.23 13.28 6.67
C ILE A 201 -5.98 14.70 7.16
N ARG A 202 -6.01 14.89 8.47
CA ARG A 202 -5.87 16.23 9.06
C ARG A 202 -5.04 16.23 10.33
N LEU A 203 -4.31 17.31 10.52
CA LEU A 203 -3.69 17.68 11.80
C LEU A 203 -4.62 18.67 12.51
N THR A 204 -4.92 18.43 13.78
CA THR A 204 -5.93 19.19 14.54
C THR A 204 -5.54 19.30 16.02
N ASP A 205 -6.12 20.26 16.73
CA ASP A 205 -5.96 20.47 18.18
C ASP A 205 -6.85 19.57 19.03
N SER A 206 -7.90 18.99 18.45
CA SER A 206 -8.82 18.07 19.13
C SER A 206 -9.36 17.00 18.17
N PRO A 207 -9.57 15.75 18.64
CA PRO A 207 -10.15 14.70 17.82
C PRO A 207 -11.66 14.89 17.59
N ASN A 208 -12.36 15.51 18.54
CA ASN A 208 -13.83 15.58 18.56
C ASN A 208 -14.37 16.97 18.20
N GLU A 209 -13.77 18.03 18.77
CA GLU A 209 -14.23 19.42 18.64
C GLU A 209 -13.03 20.31 18.30
N SER A 210 -12.56 20.19 17.06
CA SER A 210 -11.40 20.92 16.56
C SER A 210 -11.67 22.42 16.40
N THR A 211 -10.82 23.28 16.97
CA THR A 211 -10.84 24.73 16.67
C THR A 211 -9.82 25.10 15.59
N PHE A 212 -8.87 24.19 15.34
CA PHE A 212 -7.82 24.32 14.34
C PHE A 212 -7.77 23.05 13.49
N THR A 213 -7.51 23.19 12.19
CA THR A 213 -7.35 22.03 11.29
C THR A 213 -6.46 22.38 10.12
N VAL A 214 -5.46 21.54 9.86
CA VAL A 214 -4.63 21.57 8.65
C VAL A 214 -4.90 20.29 7.85
N ASP A 215 -5.25 20.47 6.58
CA ASP A 215 -5.37 19.37 5.63
C ASP A 215 -3.97 18.90 5.21
N MET A 216 -3.64 17.66 5.60
CA MET A 216 -2.32 17.07 5.36
C MET A 216 -2.15 16.52 3.93
N LYS A 217 -3.22 16.48 3.12
CA LYS A 217 -3.14 16.11 1.70
C LYS A 217 -2.68 17.28 0.84
N THR A 218 -3.09 18.49 1.22
CA THR A 218 -2.82 19.72 0.45
C THR A 218 -1.66 20.54 1.00
N ASN A 219 -1.33 20.37 2.28
CA ASN A 219 -0.15 20.94 2.91
C ASN A 219 0.88 19.84 3.19
N SER A 220 2.15 20.20 3.31
CA SER A 220 3.26 19.30 3.64
C SER A 220 4.04 19.72 4.89
N PHE A 221 3.59 20.77 5.57
CA PHE A 221 4.19 21.26 6.80
C PHE A 221 3.22 22.06 7.66
N TYR A 222 3.55 22.19 8.94
CA TYR A 222 2.90 23.10 9.89
C TYR A 222 3.93 23.55 10.93
N THR A 223 3.81 24.77 11.43
CA THR A 223 4.68 25.29 12.49
C THR A 223 3.83 25.66 13.69
N VAL A 224 4.12 25.02 14.82
CA VAL A 224 3.61 25.40 16.14
C VAL A 224 4.48 26.55 16.64
N THR A 225 3.87 27.62 17.13
CA THR A 225 4.56 28.84 17.57
C THR A 225 4.23 29.17 19.01
N GLU A 226 5.24 29.63 19.77
CA GLU A 226 5.15 30.14 21.14
C GLU A 226 4.65 29.16 22.22
N ASP A 227 4.52 27.87 21.89
CA ASP A 227 4.15 26.82 22.84
C ASP A 227 5.35 25.94 23.19
N THR A 228 5.68 25.86 24.47
CA THR A 228 6.75 24.98 24.97
C THR A 228 6.32 23.52 25.09
N LYS A 229 5.00 23.26 25.14
CA LYS A 229 4.38 21.95 25.14
C LYS A 229 3.07 22.00 24.36
N THR A 230 2.89 21.06 23.44
CA THR A 230 1.72 21.02 22.57
C THR A 230 1.29 19.58 22.33
N THR A 231 -0.01 19.35 22.42
CA THR A 231 -0.64 18.11 21.96
C THR A 231 -1.46 18.41 20.72
N LEU A 232 -1.20 17.68 19.64
CA LEU A 232 -2.00 17.69 18.43
C LEU A 232 -2.52 16.28 18.15
N TYR A 233 -3.44 16.17 17.20
CA TYR A 233 -3.99 14.91 16.75
C TYR A 233 -3.92 14.82 15.23
N ILE A 234 -3.48 13.67 14.73
CA ILE A 234 -3.55 13.32 13.32
C ILE A 234 -4.76 12.42 13.16
N ILE A 235 -5.73 12.82 12.36
CA ILE A 235 -6.99 12.07 12.15
C ILE A 235 -7.13 11.73 10.68
N GLY A 236 -7.07 10.44 10.36
CA GLY A 236 -7.32 9.87 9.05
C GLY A 236 -8.75 9.35 8.95
N ILE A 237 -9.46 9.70 7.89
CA ILE A 237 -10.84 9.28 7.63
C ILE A 237 -10.92 8.75 6.21
N ARG A 238 -11.56 7.59 6.09
CA ARG A 238 -11.95 6.98 4.84
C ARG A 238 -13.28 7.51 4.34
#